data_AF-A0A250V9R6-F1
#
_entry.id   AF-A0A250V9R6-F1
#
_cell.length_a   1.000
_cell.length_b   1.000
_cell.length_c   1.000
_cell.angle_alpha   90.00
_cell.angle_beta   90.00
_cell.angle_gamma   90.00
#
_symmetry.space_group_name_H-M   'P 1'
#
loop_
_entity.id
_entity.type
_entity.pdbx_description
1 polymer ?
#
loop_
_entity_poly.entity_id
_entity_poly.type
_entity_poly.pdbx_seq_one_letter_code
_entity_poly.pdbx_strand_id
1 'polypeptide(L)'
;MARHVRQGICGIRGIRGTGGVHGVSGIRAPGVRRTGPWPVPVMLLLALGASLTGCSHGTTPSDMASAASSLASQAGDSLASATAEAGRKFDEFKNGLDAKDEVKLGDRVTIDSAGRATVKATATNPTSAAKTYAVQVDFRDKGGNLLDTVVVTLNDVPAGAAKDATARSTRSLSGDVTADVARAVRT
;
A
#
# COMPACT_ATOMS: atom_id res chain seq x y z
N MET A 1 -60.69 -15.01 -11.34
CA MET A 1 -59.47 -14.47 -10.68
C MET A 1 -58.93 -15.55 -9.76
N ALA A 2 -57.90 -16.29 -10.17
CA ALA A 2 -56.50 -16.10 -9.71
C ALA A 2 -56.36 -16.29 -8.18
N ARG A 3 -55.47 -17.10 -7.59
CA ARG A 3 -54.31 -17.88 -8.06
C ARG A 3 -53.80 -18.74 -6.87
N HIS A 4 -53.13 -19.85 -7.20
CA HIS A 4 -51.97 -20.46 -6.54
C HIS A 4 -52.01 -21.12 -5.13
N VAL A 5 -51.90 -22.45 -5.17
CA VAL A 5 -50.76 -23.28 -4.71
C VAL A 5 -50.16 -22.98 -3.32
N ARG A 6 -50.43 -23.89 -2.37
CA ARG A 6 -49.52 -24.26 -1.28
C ARG A 6 -49.59 -25.77 -1.01
N GLN A 7 -48.67 -26.51 -1.62
CA GLN A 7 -48.17 -27.81 -1.16
C GLN A 7 -46.64 -27.66 -1.27
N GLY A 8 -45.78 -27.99 -0.32
CA GLY A 8 -45.85 -28.95 0.76
C GLY A 8 -44.45 -29.55 0.80
N ILE A 9 -43.56 -28.99 1.62
CA ILE A 9 -42.19 -29.51 1.77
C ILE A 9 -41.96 -29.76 3.26
N CYS A 10 -42.26 -31.00 3.65
CA CYS A 10 -41.82 -31.62 4.89
C CYS A 10 -40.82 -32.71 4.49
N GLY A 11 -39.64 -32.77 5.10
CA GLY A 11 -38.73 -33.89 4.84
C GLY A 11 -37.26 -33.67 5.13
N ILE A 12 -36.93 -33.51 6.41
CA ILE A 12 -35.58 -33.65 6.99
C ILE A 12 -35.19 -35.13 6.93
N ARG A 13 -34.13 -35.54 6.21
CA ARG A 13 -33.32 -36.73 6.57
C ARG A 13 -32.06 -36.91 5.71
N GLY A 14 -30.92 -37.04 6.39
CA GLY A 14 -29.92 -38.06 6.03
C GLY A 14 -28.63 -37.58 5.37
N ILE A 15 -27.74 -36.98 6.16
CA ILE A 15 -26.30 -37.02 5.90
C ILE A 15 -25.78 -38.44 6.17
N ARG A 16 -25.27 -39.11 5.14
CA ARG A 16 -24.58 -40.40 5.25
C ARG A 16 -23.22 -40.22 4.59
N GLY A 17 -22.17 -40.22 5.40
CA GLY A 17 -20.79 -40.19 4.93
C GLY A 17 -20.34 -41.57 4.45
N THR A 18 -19.38 -41.57 3.52
CA THR A 18 -18.33 -42.58 3.32
C THR A 18 -17.39 -42.04 2.26
N GLY A 19 -16.08 -42.01 2.52
CA GLY A 19 -15.11 -41.62 1.50
C GLY A 19 -13.68 -41.49 2.02
N GLY A 20 -13.20 -42.47 2.77
CA GLY A 20 -11.78 -42.66 3.02
C GLY A 20 -11.20 -43.60 1.96
N VAL A 21 -10.20 -43.16 1.20
CA VAL A 21 -9.27 -44.03 0.49
C VAL A 21 -7.85 -43.47 0.54
N HIS A 22 -7.00 -44.31 1.11
CA HIS A 22 -5.56 -44.47 1.03
C HIS A 22 -4.75 -43.64 0.01
N GLY A 23 -3.67 -43.04 0.52
CA GLY A 23 -2.49 -42.64 -0.26
C GLY A 23 -1.23 -42.93 0.56
N VAL A 24 -0.48 -43.94 0.12
CA VAL A 24 0.73 -44.52 0.72
C VAL A 24 2.01 -43.86 0.18
N SER A 25 3.06 -43.89 0.99
CA SER A 25 4.52 -43.79 0.72
C SER A 25 5.03 -43.05 -0.53
N GLY A 26 5.99 -42.15 -0.31
CA GLY A 26 6.84 -41.65 -1.39
C GLY A 26 8.00 -40.79 -0.93
N ILE A 27 9.11 -41.44 -0.61
CA ILE A 27 10.43 -40.92 -0.25
C ILE A 27 10.94 -39.91 -1.30
N ARG A 28 11.47 -38.75 -0.87
CA ARG A 28 12.49 -38.03 -1.67
C ARG A 28 13.50 -37.31 -0.77
N ALA A 29 14.71 -37.85 -0.77
CA ALA A 29 15.91 -37.25 -0.16
C ALA A 29 16.71 -36.46 -1.24
N PRO A 30 17.95 -36.00 -0.94
CA PRO A 30 18.38 -34.61 -1.02
C PRO A 30 19.12 -34.25 -2.33
N GLY A 31 19.32 -32.96 -2.59
CA GLY A 31 20.04 -32.49 -3.78
C GLY A 31 20.65 -31.10 -3.61
N VAL A 32 21.87 -31.07 -3.10
CA VAL A 32 22.80 -29.94 -3.11
C VAL A 32 23.15 -29.52 -4.54
N ARG A 33 23.58 -28.25 -4.73
CA ARG A 33 24.41 -27.63 -5.82
C ARG A 33 23.84 -26.23 -6.12
N ARG A 34 24.57 -25.13 -6.30
CA ARG A 34 25.99 -24.78 -6.55
C ARG A 34 26.09 -23.26 -6.22
N THR A 35 27.02 -22.81 -5.37
CA THR A 35 28.31 -22.20 -5.77
C THR A 35 28.27 -21.33 -7.03
N GLY A 36 28.47 -20.01 -6.86
CA GLY A 36 28.68 -19.05 -7.96
C GLY A 36 28.97 -17.63 -7.45
N PRO A 37 30.21 -17.12 -7.53
CA PRO A 37 30.64 -15.86 -6.91
C PRO A 37 30.61 -14.64 -7.86
N TRP A 38 30.51 -13.47 -7.22
CA TRP A 38 31.30 -12.24 -7.45
C TRP A 38 30.72 -11.03 -8.20
N PRO A 39 31.12 -9.80 -7.75
CA PRO A 39 30.55 -8.52 -8.13
C PRO A 39 31.33 -7.84 -9.26
N VAL A 40 30.72 -6.86 -9.93
CA VAL A 40 31.43 -5.87 -10.76
C VAL A 40 30.99 -4.45 -10.38
N PRO A 41 31.88 -3.60 -9.84
CA PRO A 41 31.64 -2.17 -9.73
C PRO A 41 32.14 -1.49 -11.02
N VAL A 42 31.27 -0.80 -11.75
CA VAL A 42 31.69 0.11 -12.82
C VAL A 42 31.72 1.52 -12.24
N MET A 43 32.94 1.97 -11.94
CA MET A 43 33.27 3.34 -11.59
C MET A 43 33.47 4.12 -12.89
N LEU A 44 32.55 5.04 -13.21
CA LEU A 44 32.67 5.95 -14.36
C LEU A 44 32.76 7.39 -13.85
N LEU A 45 34.00 7.89 -13.81
CA LEU A 45 34.37 9.26 -13.45
C LEU A 45 34.39 10.09 -14.74
N LEU A 46 33.40 10.97 -14.93
CA LEU A 46 33.34 11.89 -16.07
C LEU A 46 33.60 13.32 -15.57
N ALA A 47 34.83 13.78 -15.78
CA ALA A 47 35.21 15.19 -15.60
C ALA A 47 34.71 16.00 -16.81
N LEU A 48 33.82 16.97 -16.59
CA LEU A 48 33.43 17.95 -17.60
C LEU A 48 34.01 19.32 -17.23
N GLY A 49 35.23 19.57 -17.72
CA GLY A 49 35.76 20.91 -17.90
C GLY A 49 35.64 21.28 -19.38
N ALA A 50 34.79 22.25 -19.70
CA ALA A 50 34.77 22.89 -21.01
C ALA A 50 34.50 24.39 -20.84
N SER A 51 35.59 25.14 -20.95
CA SER A 51 35.67 26.60 -21.05
C SER A 51 34.86 27.13 -22.24
N LEU A 52 33.95 28.08 -21.99
CA LEU A 52 33.24 28.83 -23.02
C LEU A 52 34.16 29.93 -23.58
N THR A 53 34.87 29.62 -24.65
CA THR A 53 35.50 30.60 -25.55
C THR A 53 34.61 30.76 -26.77
N GLY A 54 34.06 31.96 -26.96
CA GLY A 54 33.23 32.29 -28.11
C GLY A 54 34.02 32.40 -29.42
N CYS A 55 33.31 32.35 -30.56
CA CYS A 55 33.34 33.34 -31.66
C CYS A 55 32.42 32.90 -32.81
N SER A 56 31.81 33.90 -33.45
CA SER A 56 30.62 33.85 -34.30
C SER A 56 30.83 33.28 -35.71
N HIS A 57 29.81 32.60 -36.23
CA HIS A 57 29.52 32.51 -37.67
C HIS A 57 28.03 32.81 -37.88
N GLY A 58 27.73 33.71 -38.82
CA GLY A 58 26.40 34.29 -39.00
C GLY A 58 25.30 33.26 -39.21
N THR A 59 24.26 33.34 -38.38
CA THR A 59 22.95 32.72 -38.59
C THR A 59 21.92 33.66 -37.98
N THR A 60 20.96 34.08 -38.78
CA THR A 60 19.80 34.89 -38.42
C THR A 60 19.12 34.36 -37.15
N PRO A 61 18.71 35.22 -36.20
CA PRO A 61 18.06 34.78 -34.95
C PRO A 61 16.73 34.04 -35.20
N SER A 62 16.13 34.20 -36.38
CA SER A 62 14.87 33.58 -36.79
C SER A 62 14.99 32.08 -37.08
N ASP A 63 16.14 31.59 -37.57
CA ASP A 63 16.33 30.16 -37.93
C ASP A 63 16.79 29.31 -36.74
N MET A 64 17.56 29.88 -35.81
CA MET A 64 17.86 29.24 -34.53
C MET A 64 16.63 29.16 -33.61
N ALA A 65 15.73 30.15 -33.66
CA ALA A 65 14.50 30.12 -32.87
C ALA A 65 13.53 29.02 -33.34
N SER A 66 13.40 28.78 -34.65
CA SER A 66 12.51 27.74 -35.18
C SER A 66 13.08 26.32 -35.04
N ALA A 67 14.40 26.15 -35.10
CA ALA A 67 15.07 24.88 -34.77
C ALA A 67 15.02 24.61 -33.26
N ALA A 68 15.25 25.63 -32.41
CA ALA A 68 15.09 25.52 -30.97
C ALA A 68 13.64 25.26 -30.55
N SER A 69 12.64 25.81 -31.25
CA SER A 69 11.23 25.56 -30.95
C SER A 69 10.77 24.17 -31.38
N SER A 70 11.26 23.63 -32.52
CA SER A 70 10.92 22.27 -32.98
C SER A 70 11.65 21.18 -32.18
N LEU A 71 12.84 21.49 -31.67
CA LEU A 71 13.55 20.69 -30.68
C LEU A 71 12.91 20.83 -29.29
N ALA A 72 12.41 22.00 -28.90
CA ALA A 72 11.69 22.18 -27.64
C ALA A 72 10.31 21.51 -27.62
N SER A 73 9.65 21.34 -28.77
CA SER A 73 8.39 20.58 -28.85
C SER A 73 8.64 19.06 -28.82
N GLN A 74 9.64 18.54 -29.56
CA GLN A 74 9.97 17.10 -29.53
C GLN A 74 10.79 16.66 -28.30
N ALA A 75 11.62 17.54 -27.74
CA ALA A 75 12.23 17.38 -26.41
C ALA A 75 11.23 17.71 -25.30
N GLY A 76 10.20 18.49 -25.57
CA GLY A 76 9.14 18.84 -24.62
C GLY A 76 8.30 17.62 -24.25
N ASP A 77 7.83 16.84 -25.23
CA ASP A 77 7.05 15.61 -24.96
C ASP A 77 7.89 14.49 -24.29
N SER A 78 9.18 14.38 -24.64
CA SER A 78 10.09 13.37 -24.05
C SER A 78 10.61 13.78 -22.66
N LEU A 79 10.94 15.05 -22.44
CA LEU A 79 11.28 15.60 -21.12
C LEU A 79 10.05 15.66 -20.20
N ALA A 80 8.87 16.01 -20.73
CA ALA A 80 7.63 15.98 -19.97
C ALA A 80 7.28 14.55 -19.53
N SER A 81 7.47 13.55 -20.38
CA SER A 81 7.26 12.14 -20.01
C SER A 81 8.28 11.68 -18.97
N ALA A 82 9.56 12.06 -19.08
CA ALA A 82 10.59 11.73 -18.11
C ALA A 82 10.38 12.43 -16.74
N THR A 83 10.00 13.72 -16.75
CA THR A 83 9.64 14.47 -15.54
C THR A 83 8.34 13.96 -14.93
N ALA A 84 7.36 13.54 -15.73
CA ALA A 84 6.14 12.90 -15.24
C ALA A 84 6.42 11.53 -14.59
N GLU A 85 7.31 10.72 -15.16
CA GLU A 85 7.75 9.46 -14.56
C GLU A 85 8.52 9.69 -13.25
N ALA A 86 9.43 10.67 -13.20
CA ALA A 86 10.15 11.04 -11.98
C ALA A 86 9.20 11.59 -10.90
N GLY A 87 8.24 12.43 -11.28
CA GLY A 87 7.18 12.93 -10.42
C GLY A 87 6.33 11.79 -9.87
N ARG A 88 5.85 10.88 -10.74
CA ARG A 88 5.12 9.67 -10.35
C ARG A 88 5.90 8.84 -9.34
N LYS A 89 7.21 8.66 -9.53
CA LYS A 89 8.04 7.90 -8.58
C LYS A 89 8.19 8.61 -7.25
N PHE A 90 8.38 9.93 -7.25
CA PHE A 90 8.48 10.68 -6.00
C PHE A 90 7.15 10.70 -5.23
N ASP A 91 6.02 10.85 -5.93
CA ASP A 91 4.69 10.75 -5.37
C ASP A 91 4.40 9.33 -4.86
N GLU A 92 4.87 8.29 -5.57
CA GLU A 92 4.80 6.90 -5.12
C GLU A 92 5.55 6.70 -3.78
N PHE A 93 6.71 7.32 -3.59
CA PHE A 93 7.43 7.30 -2.31
C PHE A 93 6.73 8.10 -1.22
N LYS A 94 6.23 9.30 -1.52
CA LYS A 94 5.49 10.13 -0.55
C LYS A 94 4.19 9.49 -0.12
N ASN A 95 3.38 9.00 -1.06
CA ASN A 95 2.14 8.26 -0.80
C ASN A 95 2.43 6.86 -0.22
N GLY A 96 3.62 6.31 -0.47
CA GLY A 96 4.12 5.17 0.28
C GLY A 96 4.28 5.51 1.76
N LEU A 97 4.85 6.67 2.08
CA LEU A 97 5.06 7.10 3.45
C LEU A 97 3.82 7.69 4.15
N ASP A 98 2.89 8.27 3.41
CA ASP A 98 1.61 8.76 3.91
C ASP A 98 0.46 7.94 3.33
N ALA A 99 -0.03 7.01 4.14
CA ALA A 99 -1.07 6.06 3.77
C ALA A 99 -2.37 6.30 4.56
N LYS A 100 -2.59 7.52 5.09
CA LYS A 100 -3.75 7.80 5.96
C LYS A 100 -5.08 7.51 5.27
N ASP A 101 -5.23 7.89 4.00
CA ASP A 101 -6.46 7.67 3.21
C ASP A 101 -6.71 6.18 2.86
N GLU A 102 -5.69 5.34 3.02
CA GLU A 102 -5.77 3.90 2.76
C GLU A 102 -6.28 3.12 4.00
N VAL A 103 -6.39 3.80 5.16
CA VAL A 103 -6.77 3.20 6.43
C VAL A 103 -8.13 3.74 6.90
N LYS A 104 -9.00 2.82 7.31
CA LYS A 104 -10.31 3.14 7.89
C LYS A 104 -10.43 2.55 9.29
N LEU A 105 -11.02 3.31 10.20
CA LEU A 105 -11.44 2.79 11.49
C LEU A 105 -12.91 2.35 11.43
N GLY A 106 -13.26 1.36 12.23
CA GLY A 106 -14.67 0.99 12.44
C GLY A 106 -15.45 2.12 13.11
N ASP A 107 -16.76 2.17 12.86
CA ASP A 107 -17.63 3.28 13.27
C ASP A 107 -17.77 3.45 14.79
N ARG A 108 -17.40 2.43 15.57
CA ARG A 108 -17.59 2.42 17.02
C ARG A 108 -16.35 1.93 17.75
N VAL A 109 -15.97 2.69 18.78
CA VAL A 109 -15.05 2.25 19.82
C VAL A 109 -15.82 1.43 20.85
N THR A 110 -15.27 0.29 21.23
CA THR A 110 -15.81 -0.55 22.31
C THR A 110 -14.89 -0.55 23.51
N ILE A 111 -15.44 -0.61 24.72
CA ILE A 111 -14.66 -0.81 25.94
C ILE A 111 -14.76 -2.28 26.33
N ASP A 112 -13.61 -2.94 26.48
CA ASP A 112 -13.58 -4.34 26.90
C ASP A 112 -13.68 -4.52 28.43
N SER A 113 -13.72 -5.77 28.89
CA SER A 113 -13.83 -6.09 30.31
C SER A 113 -12.66 -5.61 31.18
N ALA A 114 -11.51 -5.28 30.58
CA ALA A 114 -10.35 -4.69 31.26
C ALA A 114 -10.35 -3.14 31.19
N GLY A 115 -11.43 -2.54 30.69
CA GLY A 115 -11.57 -1.11 30.49
C GLY A 115 -10.76 -0.58 29.31
N ARG A 116 -10.25 -1.42 28.41
CA ARG A 116 -9.48 -0.97 27.24
C ARG A 116 -10.41 -0.59 26.10
N ALA A 117 -10.18 0.57 25.51
CA ALA A 117 -10.83 0.96 24.28
C ALA A 117 -10.25 0.16 23.12
N THR A 118 -11.12 -0.39 22.28
CA THR A 118 -10.76 -1.12 21.07
C THR A 118 -11.51 -0.57 19.88
N VAL A 119 -10.82 -0.49 18.74
CA VAL A 119 -11.42 -0.15 17.45
C VAL A 119 -10.76 -0.99 16.36
N LYS A 120 -11.56 -1.43 15.40
CA LYS A 120 -11.06 -2.14 14.23
C LYS A 120 -10.38 -1.13 13.30
N ALA A 121 -9.19 -1.45 12.82
CA ALA A 121 -8.50 -0.72 11.78
C ALA A 121 -8.38 -1.61 10.54
N THR A 122 -8.75 -1.08 9.38
CA THR A 122 -8.69 -1.78 8.09
C THR A 122 -7.79 -0.99 7.15
N ALA A 123 -6.67 -1.58 6.73
CA ALA A 123 -5.79 -0.99 5.73
C ALA A 123 -6.05 -1.64 4.36
N THR A 124 -6.21 -0.84 3.32
CA THR A 124 -6.42 -1.29 1.94
C THR A 124 -5.18 -0.99 1.11
N ASN A 125 -4.56 -2.02 0.53
CA ASN A 125 -3.35 -1.87 -0.24
C ASN A 125 -3.65 -1.78 -1.75
N PRO A 126 -3.54 -0.59 -2.37
CA PRO A 126 -3.78 -0.41 -3.80
C PRO A 126 -2.60 -0.88 -4.68
N THR A 127 -1.46 -1.26 -4.08
CA THR A 127 -0.26 -1.62 -4.83
C THR A 127 -0.30 -3.07 -5.31
N SER A 128 0.60 -3.40 -6.25
CA SER A 128 0.74 -4.74 -6.83
C SER A 128 1.59 -5.71 -5.99
N ALA A 129 2.05 -5.32 -4.80
CA ALA A 129 2.86 -6.14 -3.91
C ALA A 129 2.30 -6.13 -2.48
N ALA A 130 2.62 -7.13 -1.68
CA ALA A 130 2.28 -7.10 -0.26
C ALA A 130 3.02 -5.95 0.45
N LYS A 131 2.33 -5.28 1.37
CA LYS A 131 2.85 -4.12 2.10
C LYS A 131 2.55 -4.21 3.58
N THR A 132 3.40 -3.57 4.39
CA THR A 132 3.17 -3.44 5.82
C THR A 132 2.73 -2.02 6.14
N TYR A 133 1.77 -1.88 7.05
CA TYR A 133 1.24 -0.58 7.50
C TYR A 133 1.52 -0.40 8.97
N ALA A 134 2.02 0.77 9.35
CA ALA A 134 2.05 1.23 10.73
C ALA A 134 1.03 2.37 10.87
N VAL A 135 0.02 2.17 11.71
CA VAL A 135 -1.10 3.09 11.88
C VAL A 135 -1.10 3.62 13.30
N GLN A 136 -0.96 4.93 13.45
CA GLN A 136 -1.17 5.62 14.71
C GLN A 136 -2.66 5.95 14.86
N VAL A 137 -3.26 5.43 15.92
CA VAL A 137 -4.65 5.68 16.31
C VAL A 137 -4.68 6.47 17.60
N ASP A 138 -5.36 7.60 17.57
CA ASP A 138 -5.60 8.46 18.73
C ASP A 138 -7.00 8.18 19.29
N PHE A 139 -7.09 7.84 20.57
CA PHE A 139 -8.34 7.78 21.31
C PHE A 139 -8.60 9.13 22.00
N ARG A 140 -9.82 9.65 21.89
CA ARG A 140 -10.21 10.99 22.36
C ARG A 140 -11.55 10.94 23.08
N ASP A 141 -11.77 11.87 24.02
CA ASP A 141 -13.12 12.08 24.59
C ASP A 141 -13.99 12.98 23.69
N LYS A 142 -15.27 13.15 24.04
CA LYS A 142 -16.25 14.00 23.33
C LYS A 142 -15.81 15.46 23.13
N GLY A 143 -15.01 16.00 24.04
CA GLY A 143 -14.44 17.34 23.98
C GLY A 143 -13.18 17.43 23.09
N GLY A 144 -12.73 16.30 22.52
CA GLY A 144 -11.61 16.24 21.60
C GLY A 144 -10.24 16.08 22.27
N ASN A 145 -10.18 15.99 23.61
CA ASN A 145 -8.91 15.82 24.30
C ASN A 145 -8.35 14.42 24.03
N LEU A 146 -7.03 14.35 23.86
CA LEU A 146 -6.33 13.09 23.65
C LEU A 146 -6.29 12.28 24.95
N LEU A 147 -6.82 11.06 24.90
CA LEU A 147 -6.85 10.13 26.02
C LEU A 147 -5.70 9.12 25.95
N ASP A 148 -5.42 8.61 24.76
CA ASP A 148 -4.35 7.65 24.52
C ASP A 148 -3.98 7.63 23.03
N THR A 149 -2.75 7.24 22.72
CA THR A 149 -2.28 7.03 21.34
C THR A 149 -1.67 5.65 21.25
N VAL A 150 -2.01 4.90 20.20
CA VAL A 150 -1.49 3.56 19.96
C VAL A 150 -1.03 3.41 18.53
N VAL A 151 0.01 2.61 18.32
CA VAL A 151 0.43 2.21 16.97
C VAL A 151 0.06 0.75 16.76
N VAL A 152 -0.66 0.47 15.69
CA VAL A 152 -1.00 -0.89 15.25
C VAL A 152 -0.31 -1.18 13.92
N THR A 153 0.30 -2.36 13.83
CA THR A 153 0.97 -2.80 12.61
C THR A 153 0.14 -3.86 11.90
N LEU A 154 -0.18 -3.62 10.62
CA LEU A 154 -0.78 -4.59 9.73
C LEU A 154 0.31 -5.14 8.81
N ASN A 155 0.85 -6.30 9.18
CA ASN A 155 1.88 -6.98 8.38
C ASN A 155 1.25 -7.62 7.14
N ASP A 156 1.98 -7.63 6.03
CA ASP A 156 1.64 -8.40 4.82
C ASP A 156 0.20 -8.21 4.35
N VAL A 157 -0.23 -6.94 4.19
CA VAL A 157 -1.49 -6.61 3.54
C VAL A 157 -1.36 -6.97 2.05
N PRO A 158 -2.15 -7.93 1.53
CA PRO A 158 -1.95 -8.43 0.18
C PRO A 158 -2.16 -7.34 -0.88
N ALA A 159 -1.54 -7.52 -2.04
CA ALA A 159 -1.71 -6.64 -3.19
C ALA A 159 -3.19 -6.53 -3.60
N GLY A 160 -3.66 -5.30 -3.82
CA GLY A 160 -5.05 -5.01 -4.23
C GLY A 160 -6.12 -5.40 -3.19
N ALA A 161 -5.75 -5.69 -1.94
CA ALA A 161 -6.66 -6.21 -0.93
C ALA A 161 -6.60 -5.43 0.38
N ALA A 162 -7.53 -5.72 1.28
CA ALA A 162 -7.57 -5.15 2.61
C ALA A 162 -7.23 -6.18 3.69
N LYS A 163 -6.70 -5.69 4.81
CA LYS A 163 -6.46 -6.50 6.02
C LYS A 163 -6.90 -5.71 7.25
N ASP A 164 -7.33 -6.46 8.25
CA ASP A 164 -7.83 -5.92 9.51
C ASP A 164 -6.82 -6.11 10.63
N ALA A 165 -6.83 -5.17 11.57
CA ALA A 165 -6.22 -5.28 12.88
C ALA A 165 -7.11 -4.58 13.93
N THR A 166 -6.75 -4.76 15.20
CA THR A 166 -7.44 -4.07 16.31
C THR A 166 -6.46 -3.13 16.96
N ALA A 167 -6.79 -1.84 16.95
CA ALA A 167 -6.12 -0.86 17.81
C ALA A 167 -6.75 -0.96 19.19
N ARG A 168 -5.92 -1.20 20.21
CA ARG A 168 -6.33 -1.38 21.61
C ARG A 168 -5.55 -0.41 22.48
N SER A 169 -6.24 0.40 23.28
CA SER A 169 -5.60 1.35 24.20
C SER A 169 -4.69 0.63 25.19
N THR A 170 -3.62 1.31 25.60
CA THR A 170 -2.66 0.77 26.59
C THR A 170 -3.19 0.97 28.02
N ARG A 171 -3.96 2.04 28.24
CA ARG A 171 -4.59 2.38 29.52
C ARG A 171 -6.10 2.10 29.52
N SER A 172 -6.68 1.99 30.70
CA SER A 172 -8.13 1.94 30.85
C SER A 172 -8.74 3.30 30.51
N LEU A 173 -9.78 3.30 29.68
CA LEU A 173 -10.52 4.48 29.25
C LEU A 173 -12.00 4.31 29.60
N SER A 174 -12.65 5.41 29.94
CA SER A 174 -14.04 5.44 30.39
C SER A 174 -14.79 6.61 29.74
N GLY A 175 -16.12 6.50 29.70
CA GLY A 175 -16.99 7.50 29.07
C GLY A 175 -17.09 7.32 27.55
N ASP A 176 -17.54 8.36 26.87
CA ASP A 176 -17.65 8.39 25.42
C ASP A 176 -16.28 8.61 24.77
N VAL A 177 -15.71 7.52 24.24
CA VAL A 177 -14.42 7.52 23.53
C VAL A 177 -14.64 7.44 22.02
N THR A 178 -13.94 8.28 21.28
CA THR A 178 -13.81 8.25 19.82
C THR A 178 -12.39 7.88 19.41
N ALA A 179 -12.20 7.42 18.18
CA ALA A 179 -10.88 7.12 17.64
C ALA A 179 -10.68 7.78 16.26
N ASP A 180 -9.47 8.26 15.99
CA ASP A 180 -9.05 8.81 14.69
C ASP A 180 -7.69 8.26 14.26
N VAL A 181 -7.47 8.17 12.95
CA VAL A 181 -6.14 7.84 12.40
C VAL A 181 -5.31 9.11 12.38
N ALA A 182 -4.41 9.29 13.34
CA ALA A 182 -3.52 10.44 13.36
C ALA A 182 -2.53 10.41 12.18
N ARG A 183 -1.98 9.21 11.90
CA ARG A 183 -0.99 8.98 10.85
C ARG A 183 -1.01 7.52 10.41
N ALA A 184 -0.74 7.26 9.14
CA ALA A 184 -0.41 5.92 8.67
C ALA A 184 0.76 5.96 7.70
N VAL A 185 1.62 4.94 7.78
CA VAL A 185 2.82 4.79 6.93
C VAL A 185 2.80 3.40 6.33
N ARG A 186 3.15 3.28 5.04
CA ARG A 186 3.25 2.02 4.32
C ARG A 186 4.70 1.73 3.89
N THR A 187 5.12 0.47 4.00
CA THR A 187 6.47 0.00 3.64
C THR A 187 6.40 -1.22 2.74
#